data_AF-A0A3D2SBY8-F1
#
_entry.id   AF-A0A3D2SBY8-F1
#
_cell.length_a   1.000
_cell.length_b   1.000
_cell.length_c   1.000
_cell.angle_alpha   90.00
_cell.angle_beta   90.00
_cell.angle_gamma   90.00
#
_symmetry.space_group_name_H-M   'P 1'
#
loop_
_entity.id
_entity.type
_entity.pdbx_description
1 polymer ?
#
loop_
_entity_poly.entity_id
_entity_poly.type
_entity_poly.pdbx_seq_one_letter_code
_entity_poly.pdbx_strand_id
1 'polypeptide(L)'
;MKNYLLVVSILTAATAVAQRPSCCSPAIEGFASMGDDMEFVAIHDEPLALEATDLEGTMISYSTADGKTASAYFIPQEGSTDYLLVYHEWWGLNDHIKVFAERLHADLNINVIALDMYDGKVATTREAAGTYMQALDASRGQAIVEGAIALANEQSNNA
;
A
#
# COMPACT_ATOMS: atom_id res chain seq x y z
N MET A 1 62.93 36.99 -28.44
CA MET A 1 61.62 37.56 -28.05
C MET A 1 60.71 36.38 -27.74
N LYS A 2 60.14 36.35 -26.53
CA LYS A 2 59.51 35.16 -25.92
C LYS A 2 58.08 34.98 -26.44
N ASN A 3 57.78 33.79 -26.97
CA ASN A 3 56.43 33.37 -27.35
C ASN A 3 55.61 33.07 -26.09
N TYR A 4 54.47 33.73 -25.93
CA TYR A 4 53.51 33.41 -24.87
C TYR A 4 52.43 32.49 -25.45
N LEU A 5 52.43 31.24 -25.01
CA LEU A 5 51.37 30.27 -25.26
C LEU A 5 50.29 30.50 -24.20
N LEU A 6 49.09 30.93 -24.61
CA LEU A 6 47.96 31.17 -23.71
C LEU A 6 47.09 29.90 -23.69
N VAL A 7 47.21 29.11 -22.63
CA VAL A 7 46.41 27.89 -22.43
C VAL A 7 45.11 28.27 -21.72
N VAL A 8 43.99 28.25 -22.45
CA VAL A 8 42.65 28.40 -21.90
C VAL A 8 42.17 27.03 -21.44
N SER A 9 42.19 26.80 -20.13
CA SER A 9 41.67 25.58 -19.50
C SER A 9 40.15 25.68 -19.38
N ILE A 10 39.42 25.04 -20.30
CA ILE A 10 37.96 24.86 -20.16
C ILE A 10 37.73 23.72 -19.16
N LEU A 11 37.34 24.07 -17.94
CA LEU A 11 36.96 23.11 -16.91
C LEU A 11 35.48 22.70 -17.14
N THR A 12 35.24 21.72 -18.01
CA THR A 12 33.95 21.05 -18.10
C THR A 12 33.77 20.17 -16.87
N ALA A 13 32.98 20.63 -15.90
CA ALA A 13 32.46 19.77 -14.85
C ALA A 13 31.43 18.83 -15.48
N ALA A 14 31.85 17.61 -15.81
CA ALA A 14 30.92 16.55 -16.14
C ALA A 14 30.12 16.22 -14.86
N THR A 15 28.87 16.68 -14.79
CA THR A 15 27.93 16.16 -13.80
C THR A 15 27.67 14.69 -14.16
N ALA A 16 28.35 13.79 -13.45
CA ALA A 16 28.04 12.38 -13.51
C ALA A 16 26.66 12.17 -12.89
N VAL A 17 25.61 12.19 -13.72
CA VAL A 17 24.31 11.66 -13.34
C VAL A 17 24.48 10.15 -13.32
N ALA A 18 24.74 9.60 -12.13
CA ALA A 18 24.69 8.16 -11.93
C ALA A 18 23.25 7.70 -12.21
N GLN A 19 23.03 7.03 -13.34
CA GLN A 19 21.77 6.33 -13.60
C GLN A 19 21.63 5.26 -12.52
N ARG A 20 20.70 5.47 -11.56
CA ARG A 20 20.39 4.44 -10.57
C ARG A 20 19.78 3.26 -11.32
N PRO A 21 20.37 2.06 -11.26
CA PRO A 21 19.79 0.91 -11.92
C PRO A 21 18.44 0.60 -11.28
N SER A 22 17.45 0.25 -12.11
CA SER A 22 16.07 -0.09 -11.72
C SER A 22 15.96 -1.21 -10.66
N CYS A 23 17.06 -1.90 -10.34
CA CYS A 23 17.10 -2.97 -9.35
C CYS A 23 17.39 -2.52 -7.91
N CYS A 24 17.65 -1.22 -7.67
CA CYS A 24 18.18 -0.76 -6.38
C CYS A 24 17.33 0.30 -5.66
N SER A 25 16.15 0.66 -6.19
CA SER A 25 15.19 1.48 -5.45
C SER A 25 14.25 0.58 -4.63
N PRO A 26 13.98 0.89 -3.36
CA PRO A 26 12.94 0.23 -2.59
C PRO A 26 11.63 0.22 -3.39
N ALA A 27 10.93 -0.91 -3.45
CA ALA A 27 9.70 -1.05 -4.23
C ALA A 27 8.71 0.06 -3.89
N ILE A 28 8.57 0.41 -2.60
CA ILE A 28 7.69 1.46 -2.12
C ILE A 28 8.04 2.83 -2.70
N GLU A 29 9.32 3.17 -2.86
CA GLU A 29 9.72 4.42 -3.54
C GLU A 29 9.34 4.41 -5.03
N GLY A 30 9.53 3.28 -5.70
CA GLY A 30 9.14 3.12 -7.11
C GLY A 30 7.63 3.26 -7.29
N PHE A 31 6.83 2.59 -6.45
CA PHE A 31 5.38 2.73 -6.46
C PHE A 31 4.93 4.16 -6.11
N ALA A 32 5.53 4.79 -5.10
CA ALA A 32 5.24 6.17 -4.73
C ALA A 32 5.50 7.15 -5.89
N SER A 33 6.59 6.96 -6.65
CA SER A 33 6.90 7.84 -7.79
C SER A 33 5.88 7.80 -8.91
N MET A 34 5.07 6.74 -9.03
CA MET A 34 3.98 6.69 -10.03
C MET A 34 2.88 7.70 -9.71
N GLY A 35 2.72 8.10 -8.45
CA GLY A 35 1.75 9.12 -8.05
C GLY A 35 2.10 10.53 -8.54
N ASP A 36 3.37 10.77 -8.90
CA ASP A 36 3.83 12.04 -9.48
C ASP A 36 3.61 12.10 -11.00
N ASP A 37 3.37 10.96 -11.64
CA ASP A 37 3.10 10.88 -13.07
C ASP A 37 1.62 11.16 -13.35
N MET A 38 1.35 12.36 -13.87
CA MET A 38 -0.01 12.80 -14.18
C MET A 38 -0.69 11.92 -15.25
N GLU A 39 0.05 11.33 -16.19
CA GLU A 39 -0.52 10.45 -17.21
C GLU A 39 -0.94 9.13 -16.56
N PHE A 40 -0.09 8.59 -15.67
CA PHE A 40 -0.46 7.44 -14.85
C PHE A 40 -1.68 7.73 -13.98
N VAL A 41 -1.72 8.85 -13.26
CA VAL A 41 -2.87 9.20 -12.42
C VAL A 41 -4.14 9.38 -13.25
N ALA A 42 -4.05 9.99 -14.44
CA ALA A 42 -5.22 10.29 -15.28
C ALA A 42 -5.88 9.07 -15.93
N ILE A 43 -5.18 7.95 -16.10
CA ILE A 43 -5.76 6.71 -16.66
C ILE A 43 -6.57 5.90 -15.62
N HIS A 44 -6.63 6.34 -14.37
CA HIS A 44 -7.45 5.69 -13.36
C HIS A 44 -8.82 6.35 -13.26
N ASP A 45 -9.85 5.57 -13.57
CA ASP A 45 -11.24 5.97 -13.40
C ASP A 45 -11.57 6.13 -11.92
N GLU A 46 -12.34 7.17 -11.58
CA GLU A 46 -12.82 7.35 -10.21
C GLU A 46 -13.70 6.16 -9.79
N PRO A 47 -13.61 5.71 -8.52
CA PRO A 47 -14.36 4.56 -8.09
C PRO A 47 -15.85 4.89 -8.11
N LEU A 48 -16.66 3.98 -8.65
CA LEU A 48 -18.11 4.10 -8.57
C LEU A 48 -18.52 4.10 -7.09
N ALA A 49 -19.41 5.00 -6.71
CA ALA A 49 -19.97 5.00 -5.37
C ALA A 49 -20.68 3.66 -5.11
N LEU A 50 -20.27 2.97 -4.05
CA LEU A 50 -20.87 1.74 -3.57
C LEU A 50 -21.03 1.88 -2.06
N GLU A 51 -22.26 1.76 -1.60
CA GLU A 51 -22.61 1.67 -0.19
C GLU A 51 -23.08 0.23 0.02
N ALA A 52 -22.19 -0.62 0.50
CA ALA A 52 -22.50 -2.03 0.67
C ALA A 52 -23.34 -2.21 1.94
N THR A 53 -24.47 -2.90 1.82
CA THR A 53 -25.29 -3.33 2.96
C THR A 53 -25.14 -4.82 3.19
N ASP A 54 -25.46 -5.27 4.41
CA ASP A 54 -25.57 -6.69 4.75
C ASP A 54 -24.28 -7.50 4.55
N LEU A 55 -23.12 -6.85 4.75
CA LEU A 55 -21.84 -7.56 4.78
C LEU A 55 -21.71 -8.42 6.04
N GLU A 56 -21.07 -9.58 5.94
CA GLU A 56 -20.93 -10.57 7.01
C GLU A 56 -19.75 -10.24 7.93
N GLY A 57 -18.67 -9.69 7.37
CA GLY A 57 -17.49 -9.28 8.12
C GLY A 57 -17.71 -8.00 8.92
N THR A 58 -16.76 -7.74 9.82
CA THR A 58 -16.78 -6.59 10.74
C THR A 58 -15.45 -5.85 10.75
N MET A 59 -15.50 -4.55 11.04
CA MET A 59 -14.27 -3.80 11.30
C MET A 59 -13.71 -4.18 12.67
N ILE A 60 -12.45 -4.59 12.68
CA ILE A 60 -11.68 -4.92 13.88
C ILE A 60 -10.51 -3.96 14.03
N SER A 61 -9.91 -3.95 15.22
CA SER A 61 -8.71 -3.18 15.51
C SER A 61 -7.72 -4.03 16.29
N TYR A 62 -6.42 -3.82 16.04
CA TYR A 62 -5.34 -4.58 16.67
C TYR A 62 -4.11 -3.70 16.91
N SER A 63 -3.31 -4.09 17.90
CA SER A 63 -2.08 -3.38 18.25
C SER A 63 -0.95 -3.72 17.28
N THR A 64 -0.14 -2.74 16.94
CA THR A 64 1.03 -2.90 16.07
C THR A 64 2.32 -2.60 16.83
N ALA A 65 3.46 -3.15 16.37
CA ALA A 65 4.74 -3.06 17.08
C ALA A 65 5.30 -1.62 17.18
N ASP A 66 4.84 -0.71 16.32
CA ASP A 66 5.12 0.73 16.36
C ASP A 66 4.33 1.49 17.45
N GLY A 67 3.57 0.77 18.29
CA GLY A 67 2.80 1.33 19.41
C GLY A 67 1.49 2.00 19.01
N LYS A 68 1.08 1.86 17.74
CA LYS A 68 -0.20 2.35 17.23
C LYS A 68 -1.23 1.23 17.20
N THR A 69 -2.46 1.60 16.84
CA THR A 69 -3.54 0.68 16.52
C THR A 69 -3.74 0.69 15.02
N ALA A 70 -3.94 -0.48 14.42
CA ALA A 70 -4.34 -0.65 13.02
C ALA A 70 -5.77 -1.19 12.96
N SER A 71 -6.43 -0.98 11.83
CA SER A 71 -7.77 -1.48 11.57
C SER A 71 -7.78 -2.43 10.39
N ALA A 72 -8.74 -3.34 10.36
CA ALA A 72 -8.98 -4.24 9.24
C ALA A 72 -10.45 -4.62 9.19
N TYR A 73 -10.89 -5.07 8.02
CA TYR A 73 -12.18 -5.72 7.83
C TYR A 73 -11.99 -7.24 7.92
N PHE A 74 -12.71 -7.90 8.81
CA PHE A 74 -12.49 -9.31 9.13
C PHE A 74 -13.76 -10.14 8.98
N ILE A 75 -13.63 -11.26 8.26
CA ILE A 75 -14.68 -12.26 8.06
C ILE A 75 -14.17 -13.59 8.63
N PRO A 76 -14.66 -14.04 9.80
CA PRO A 76 -14.24 -15.30 10.40
C PRO A 76 -14.86 -16.50 9.67
N GLN A 77 -14.16 -17.63 9.63
CA GLN A 77 -14.69 -18.91 9.17
C GLN A 77 -14.59 -19.97 10.26
N GLU A 78 -15.74 -20.52 10.67
CA GLU A 78 -15.78 -21.58 11.68
C GLU A 78 -15.03 -22.84 11.19
N GLY A 79 -14.19 -23.40 12.06
CA GLY A 79 -13.43 -24.62 11.78
C GLY A 79 -12.27 -24.45 10.80
N SER A 80 -11.98 -23.22 10.33
CA SER A 80 -10.80 -22.93 9.52
C SER A 80 -9.68 -22.35 10.36
N THR A 81 -8.48 -22.90 10.24
CA THR A 81 -7.23 -22.30 10.74
C THR A 81 -6.49 -21.48 9.69
N ASP A 82 -6.96 -21.52 8.44
CA ASP A 82 -6.34 -20.81 7.32
C ASP A 82 -6.85 -19.36 7.25
N TYR A 83 -5.94 -18.45 6.89
CA TYR A 83 -6.19 -17.01 6.79
C TYR A 83 -5.72 -16.48 5.43
N LEU A 84 -6.55 -15.62 4.83
CA LEU A 84 -6.22 -14.84 3.65
C LEU A 84 -6.12 -13.36 4.03
N LEU A 85 -4.95 -12.77 3.77
CA LEU A 85 -4.78 -11.32 3.85
C LEU A 85 -5.12 -10.68 2.51
N VAL A 86 -6.03 -9.71 2.52
CA VAL A 86 -6.42 -8.93 1.34
C VAL A 86 -5.87 -7.52 1.50
N TYR A 87 -5.17 -7.05 0.48
CA TYR A 87 -4.63 -5.69 0.41
C TYR A 87 -5.53 -4.88 -0.52
N HIS A 88 -5.99 -3.73 -0.06
CA HIS A 88 -6.80 -2.86 -0.89
C HIS A 88 -5.96 -2.24 -2.03
N GLU A 89 -6.67 -1.80 -3.07
CA GLU A 89 -6.07 -1.02 -4.15
C GLU A 89 -5.74 0.42 -3.69
N TRP A 90 -5.29 1.27 -4.63
CA TRP A 90 -4.86 2.65 -4.34
C TRP A 90 -5.95 3.58 -3.76
N TRP A 91 -7.21 3.14 -3.72
CA TRP A 91 -8.33 3.89 -3.12
C TRP A 91 -8.45 3.74 -1.60
N GLY A 92 -7.72 2.81 -0.97
CA GLY A 92 -7.93 2.48 0.45
C GLY A 92 -8.97 1.37 0.66
N LEU A 93 -9.24 1.04 1.94
CA LEU A 93 -10.21 0.00 2.33
C LEU A 93 -11.67 0.46 2.14
N ASN A 94 -12.09 0.56 0.88
CA ASN A 94 -13.45 0.94 0.50
C ASN A 94 -14.41 -0.27 0.47
N ASP A 95 -15.69 -0.01 0.19
CA ASP A 95 -16.73 -1.04 0.15
C ASP A 95 -16.56 -2.04 -1.02
N HIS A 96 -15.92 -1.65 -2.12
CA HIS A 96 -15.60 -2.61 -3.20
C HIS A 96 -14.64 -3.68 -2.70
N ILE A 97 -13.61 -3.29 -1.93
CA ILE A 97 -12.65 -4.24 -1.36
C ILE A 97 -13.30 -5.10 -0.29
N LYS A 98 -14.20 -4.56 0.53
CA LYS A 98 -14.95 -5.36 1.51
C LYS A 98 -15.83 -6.40 0.82
N VAL A 99 -16.60 -6.01 -0.20
CA VAL A 99 -17.41 -6.95 -1.01
C VAL A 99 -16.54 -7.98 -1.72
N PHE A 100 -15.35 -7.60 -2.19
CA PHE A 100 -14.43 -8.55 -2.79
C PHE A 100 -13.88 -9.55 -1.75
N ALA A 101 -13.58 -9.10 -0.54
CA ALA A 101 -13.17 -9.97 0.57
C ALA A 101 -14.27 -10.98 0.93
N GLU A 102 -15.54 -10.56 0.94
CA GLU A 102 -16.70 -11.46 1.15
C GLU A 102 -16.77 -12.56 0.07
N ARG A 103 -16.57 -12.20 -1.20
CA ARG A 103 -16.55 -13.17 -2.29
C ARG A 103 -15.43 -14.17 -2.12
N LEU A 104 -14.23 -13.71 -1.77
CA LEU A 104 -13.08 -14.59 -1.51
C LEU A 104 -13.36 -15.53 -0.32
N HIS A 105 -13.97 -15.01 0.75
CA HIS A 105 -14.38 -15.82 1.89
C HIS A 105 -15.37 -16.92 1.48
N ALA A 106 -16.44 -16.56 0.77
CA ALA A 106 -17.46 -17.49 0.31
C ALA A 106 -16.90 -18.56 -0.64
N ASP A 107 -16.00 -18.19 -1.54
CA ASP A 107 -15.42 -19.10 -2.52
C ASP A 107 -14.40 -20.08 -1.89
N LEU A 108 -13.61 -19.61 -0.93
CA LEU A 108 -12.49 -20.38 -0.36
C LEU A 108 -12.84 -21.07 0.95
N ASN A 109 -13.87 -20.63 1.66
CA ASN A 109 -14.25 -21.10 2.99
C ASN A 109 -13.09 -21.02 4.00
N ILE A 110 -12.44 -19.85 4.09
CA ILE A 110 -11.34 -19.56 5.03
C ILE A 110 -11.54 -18.21 5.71
N ASN A 111 -10.79 -17.91 6.76
CA ASN A 111 -10.81 -16.60 7.41
C ASN A 111 -10.23 -15.54 6.45
N VAL A 112 -10.84 -14.36 6.35
CA VAL A 112 -10.35 -13.28 5.48
C VAL A 112 -10.16 -12.00 6.28
N ILE A 113 -8.97 -11.40 6.18
CA ILE A 113 -8.63 -10.10 6.79
C ILE A 113 -8.23 -9.14 5.66
N ALA A 114 -9.09 -8.16 5.36
CA ALA A 114 -8.76 -7.05 4.47
C ALA A 114 -8.15 -5.89 5.27
N LEU A 115 -6.87 -5.60 5.02
CA LEU A 115 -6.08 -4.66 5.82
C LEU A 115 -6.36 -3.22 5.40
N ASP A 116 -6.48 -2.32 6.38
CA ASP A 116 -6.51 -0.88 6.15
C ASP A 116 -5.07 -0.33 6.18
N MET A 117 -4.42 -0.27 5.01
CA MET A 117 -3.05 0.21 4.90
C MET A 117 -2.95 1.73 5.01
N TYR A 118 -4.06 2.46 4.89
CA TYR A 118 -4.09 3.91 4.88
C TYR A 118 -4.63 4.55 6.16
N ASP A 119 -4.76 3.77 7.24
CA ASP A 119 -5.19 4.23 8.56
C ASP A 119 -6.54 5.00 8.49
N GLY A 120 -7.53 4.42 7.84
CA GLY A 120 -8.91 4.91 7.76
C GLY A 120 -9.19 5.82 6.57
N LYS A 121 -8.19 6.12 5.74
CA LYS A 121 -8.37 6.99 4.59
C LYS A 121 -8.86 6.20 3.38
N VAL A 122 -9.97 6.65 2.82
CA VAL A 122 -10.53 6.15 1.56
C VAL A 122 -10.63 7.31 0.58
N ALA A 123 -10.01 7.16 -0.59
CA ALA A 123 -10.01 8.16 -1.64
C ALA A 123 -11.21 7.97 -2.58
N THR A 124 -11.79 9.09 -3.00
CA THR A 124 -12.85 9.15 -4.02
C THR A 124 -12.41 9.89 -5.29
N THR A 125 -11.21 10.47 -5.28
CA THR A 125 -10.61 11.16 -6.44
C THR A 125 -9.19 10.65 -6.65
N ARG A 126 -8.77 10.57 -7.93
CA ARG A 126 -7.45 10.07 -8.35
C ARG A 126 -6.29 10.83 -7.67
N GLU A 127 -6.46 12.13 -7.43
CA GLU A 127 -5.46 12.97 -6.77
C GLU A 127 -5.30 12.62 -5.28
N ALA A 128 -6.42 12.31 -4.60
CA ALA A 128 -6.38 11.87 -3.21
C ALA A 128 -5.75 10.47 -3.10
N ALA A 129 -6.07 9.56 -4.03
CA ALA A 129 -5.49 8.22 -4.08
C ALA A 129 -3.97 8.26 -4.29
N GLY A 130 -3.50 9.04 -5.27
CA GLY A 130 -2.07 9.28 -5.48
C GLY A 130 -1.38 9.83 -4.23
N THR A 131 -1.99 10.82 -3.57
CA THR A 131 -1.47 11.38 -2.32
C THR A 131 -1.37 10.34 -1.20
N TYR A 132 -2.38 9.47 -1.04
CA TYR A 132 -2.38 8.46 0.03
C TYR A 132 -1.36 7.36 -0.23
N MET A 133 -1.25 6.89 -1.48
CA MET A 133 -0.22 5.93 -1.88
C MET A 133 1.18 6.47 -1.62
N GLN A 134 1.45 7.73 -1.96
CA GLN A 134 2.74 8.37 -1.72
C GLN A 134 3.04 8.58 -0.23
N ALA A 135 1.99 8.82 0.57
CA ALA A 135 2.12 9.03 2.00
C ALA A 135 2.27 7.73 2.82
N LEU A 136 2.16 6.56 2.19
CA LEU A 136 2.33 5.29 2.87
C LEU A 136 3.78 5.11 3.31
N ASP A 137 4.01 5.26 4.61
CA ASP A 137 5.30 4.96 5.23
C ASP A 137 5.55 3.45 5.25
N ALA A 138 6.72 3.04 4.76
CA ALA A 138 7.09 1.63 4.66
C ALA A 138 7.11 0.91 6.02
N SER A 139 7.60 1.58 7.07
CA SER A 139 7.66 0.99 8.41
C SER A 139 6.28 0.84 9.03
N ARG A 140 5.38 1.81 8.77
CA ARG A 140 3.98 1.72 9.18
C ARG A 140 3.27 0.58 8.45
N GLY A 141 3.43 0.48 7.13
CA GLY A 141 2.83 -0.60 6.34
C GLY A 141 3.29 -1.98 6.82
N GLN A 142 4.59 -2.14 7.11
CA GLN A 142 5.12 -3.37 7.69
C GLN A 142 4.50 -3.68 9.06
N ALA A 143 4.38 -2.69 9.95
CA ALA A 143 3.79 -2.88 11.28
C ALA A 143 2.31 -3.31 11.21
N ILE A 144 1.54 -2.78 10.25
CA ILE A 144 0.14 -3.17 10.01
C ILE A 144 0.06 -4.64 9.60
N VAL A 145 0.91 -5.07 8.65
CA VAL A 145 0.92 -6.45 8.16
C VAL A 145 1.36 -7.43 9.24
N GLU A 146 2.45 -7.14 9.95
CA GLU A 146 2.96 -7.99 11.02
C GLU A 146 1.96 -8.12 12.16
N GLY A 147 1.25 -7.05 12.52
CA GLY A 147 0.19 -7.08 13.52
C GLY A 147 -0.98 -7.97 13.10
N ALA A 148 -1.38 -7.95 11.82
CA ALA A 148 -2.43 -8.83 11.32
C ALA A 148 -2.00 -10.30 11.30
N ILE A 149 -0.74 -10.58 10.94
CA ILE A 149 -0.18 -11.94 11.01
C ILE A 149 -0.16 -12.44 12.46
N ALA A 150 0.23 -11.59 13.42
CA ALA A 150 0.22 -11.94 14.83
C ALA A 150 -1.19 -12.25 15.34
N LEU A 151 -2.18 -11.42 14.96
CA LEU A 151 -3.59 -11.65 15.26
C LEU A 151 -4.09 -12.99 14.68
N ALA A 152 -3.81 -13.26 13.40
CA ALA A 152 -4.20 -14.50 12.74
C ALA A 152 -3.60 -15.73 13.43
N ASN A 153 -2.31 -15.67 13.79
CA ASN A 153 -1.63 -16.74 14.52
C ASN A 153 -2.22 -16.96 15.93
N GLU A 154 -2.55 -15.89 16.66
CA GLU A 154 -3.18 -16.00 17.97
C GLU A 154 -4.55 -16.69 17.86
N GLN A 155 -5.37 -16.27 16.90
CA GLN A 155 -6.70 -16.84 16.71
C GLN A 155 -6.64 -18.29 16.21
N SER A 156 -5.73 -18.62 15.29
CA SER A 156 -5.57 -19.99 14.78
C SER A 156 -5.10 -20.98 15.85
N ASN A 157 -4.28 -20.53 16.81
CA ASN A 157 -3.80 -21.39 17.90
C ASN A 157 -4.87 -21.64 19.00
N ASN A 158 -5.95 -20.87 18.98
CA ASN A 158 -7.06 -20.95 19.93
C ASN A 158 -8.32 -21.62 19.33
N ALA A 159 -8.29 -21.97 18.04
CA ALA A 159 -9.36 -22.65 17.30
C ALA A 159 -9.21 -24.17 17.35
#